data_AF-A0A7J3BAW1-F1
#
_entry.id   AF-A0A7J3BAW1-F1
#
_cell.length_a   1.000
_cell.length_b   1.000
_cell.length_c   1.000
_cell.angle_alpha   90.00
_cell.angle_beta   90.00
_cell.angle_gamma   90.00
#
_symmetry.space_group_name_H-M   'P 1'
#
loop_
_entity.id
_entity.type
_entity.pdbx_description
1 polymer ?
#
loop_
_entity_poly.entity_id
_entity_poly.type
_entity_poly.pdbx_seq_one_letter_code
_entity_poly.pdbx_strand_id
1 'polypeptide(L)'
;KTLNAAGRDVVIIDDIISTGGTIANAARIAKKAGAKRVIAACTHPLLVGDSRRKMAEAGVDQVVGTDTVESDVSLISVAEPIAEVLRTAL
;
A
#
# COMPACT_ATOMS: atom_id res chain seq x y z
N LYS A 1 20.96 -4.08 -7.54
CA LYS A 1 20.61 -5.01 -6.44
C LYS A 1 19.65 -6.05 -7.00
N THR A 2 19.92 -7.33 -6.86
CA THR A 2 19.03 -8.40 -7.33
C THR A 2 17.95 -8.66 -6.28
N LEU A 3 16.68 -8.57 -6.65
CA LEU A 3 15.55 -8.87 -5.77
C LEU A 3 15.28 -10.39 -5.83
N ASN A 4 15.41 -11.10 -4.70
CA ASN A 4 15.01 -12.50 -4.60
C ASN A 4 13.59 -12.60 -4.02
N ALA A 5 12.60 -12.62 -4.90
CA ALA A 5 11.18 -12.70 -4.53
C ALA A 5 10.53 -14.04 -4.90
N ALA A 6 11.27 -14.98 -5.49
CA ALA A 6 10.73 -16.22 -6.03
C ALA A 6 9.93 -17.00 -4.98
N GLY A 7 8.64 -17.21 -5.25
CA GLY A 7 7.71 -17.93 -4.37
C GLY A 7 7.32 -17.19 -3.09
N ARG A 8 7.75 -15.94 -2.88
CA ARG A 8 7.51 -15.18 -1.66
C ARG A 8 6.36 -14.18 -1.81
N ASP A 9 5.72 -13.87 -0.70
CA ASP A 9 4.85 -12.70 -0.60
C ASP A 9 5.72 -11.44 -0.40
N VAL A 10 5.43 -10.40 -1.18
CA VAL A 10 6.14 -9.12 -1.14
C VAL A 10 5.19 -8.05 -0.63
N VAL A 11 5.64 -7.27 0.36
CA VAL A 11 4.92 -6.09 0.84
C VAL A 11 5.69 -4.85 0.41
N ILE A 12 5.01 -3.96 -0.33
CA ILE A 12 5.52 -2.65 -0.74
C ILE A 12 4.89 -1.62 0.18
N ILE A 13 5.71 -0.88 0.91
CA ILE A 13 5.25 0.11 1.88
C ILE A 13 5.61 1.49 1.36
N ASP A 14 4.67 2.42 1.42
CA ASP A 14 4.88 3.85 1.16
C ASP A 14 4.11 4.68 2.18
N ASP A 15 4.45 5.94 2.38
CA ASP A 15 3.68 6.82 3.26
C ASP A 15 2.32 7.19 2.62
N ILE A 16 2.34 7.54 1.33
CA ILE A 16 1.19 8.00 0.55
C ILE A 16 1.11 7.21 -0.75
N ILE A 17 -0.05 6.63 -1.04
CA ILE A 17 -0.35 6.13 -2.38
C ILE A 17 -1.33 7.08 -3.06
N SER A 18 -0.81 7.95 -3.93
CA SER A 18 -1.61 8.88 -4.73
C SER A 18 -1.99 8.30 -6.10
N THR A 19 -1.20 8.49 -7.15
CA THR A 19 -1.49 7.99 -8.51
C THR A 19 -1.15 6.50 -8.73
N GLY A 20 -0.69 5.80 -7.67
CA GLY A 20 -0.29 4.39 -7.72
C GLY A 20 0.91 4.06 -8.61
N GLY A 21 1.59 5.05 -9.20
CA GLY A 21 2.68 4.84 -10.17
C GLY A 21 3.89 4.11 -9.59
N THR A 22 4.38 4.57 -8.43
CA THR A 22 5.52 3.96 -7.73
C THR A 22 5.22 2.51 -7.37
N ILE A 23 4.07 2.26 -6.75
CA ILE A 23 3.61 0.93 -6.36
C ILE A 23 3.48 0.01 -7.57
N ALA A 24 2.84 0.47 -8.65
CA ALA A 24 2.69 -0.33 -9.87
C ALA A 24 4.04 -0.73 -10.48
N ASN A 25 5.03 0.17 -10.49
CA ASN A 25 6.37 -0.15 -10.99
C ASN A 25 7.08 -1.17 -10.09
N ALA A 26 7.02 -0.99 -8.77
CA ALA A 26 7.59 -1.93 -7.81
C ALA A 26 6.92 -3.31 -7.89
N ALA A 27 5.59 -3.37 -8.05
CA ALA A 27 4.84 -4.61 -8.21
C ALA A 27 5.27 -5.39 -9.46
N ARG A 28 5.45 -4.71 -10.60
CA ARG A 28 5.97 -5.35 -11.82
C ARG A 28 7.36 -5.94 -11.61
N ILE A 29 8.24 -5.24 -10.91
CA ILE A 29 9.59 -5.72 -10.58
C ILE A 29 9.51 -6.96 -9.68
N ALA A 30 8.66 -6.91 -8.64
CA ALA A 30 8.45 -8.04 -7.73
C ALA A 30 7.89 -9.28 -8.44
N LYS A 31 6.85 -9.12 -9.28
CA LYS A 31 6.27 -10.21 -10.07
C LYS A 31 7.29 -10.79 -11.07
N LYS A 32 8.07 -9.95 -11.76
CA LYS A 32 9.17 -10.39 -12.63
C LYS A 32 10.24 -11.18 -11.87
N ALA A 33 10.46 -10.87 -10.59
CA ALA A 33 11.36 -11.60 -9.70
C ALA A 33 10.72 -12.88 -9.09
N GLY A 34 9.52 -13.26 -9.52
CA GLY A 34 8.84 -14.50 -9.11
C GLY A 34 8.00 -14.38 -7.84
N ALA A 35 7.64 -13.18 -7.41
CA ALA A 35 6.76 -12.99 -6.25
C ALA A 35 5.44 -13.76 -6.40
N LYS A 36 5.07 -14.51 -5.35
CA LYS A 36 3.79 -15.22 -5.25
C LYS A 36 2.64 -14.21 -5.12
N ARG A 37 2.73 -13.31 -4.13
CA ARG A 37 1.78 -12.22 -3.91
C ARG A 37 2.51 -10.89 -3.74
N VAL A 38 1.85 -9.80 -4.09
CA VAL A 38 2.30 -8.42 -3.88
C VAL A 38 1.19 -7.65 -3.18
N ILE A 39 1.50 -7.14 -2.00
CA ILE A 39 0.60 -6.33 -1.18
C ILE A 39 1.20 -4.93 -1.12
N ALA A 40 0.39 -3.90 -1.35
CA ALA A 40 0.77 -2.52 -1.10
C ALA A 40 0.17 -2.05 0.22
N ALA A 41 0.97 -1.40 1.06
CA ALA A 41 0.51 -0.81 2.32
C ALA A 41 0.88 0.67 2.39
N CYS A 42 0.00 1.52 2.91
CA CYS A 42 0.31 2.92 3.14
C CYS A 42 -0.43 3.54 4.31
N THR A 43 0.09 4.66 4.80
CA THR A 43 -0.62 5.48 5.78
C THR A 43 -1.77 6.20 5.08
N HIS A 44 -1.50 6.94 4.00
CA HIS A 44 -2.49 7.81 3.36
C HIS A 44 -2.92 7.30 1.98
N PRO A 45 -4.07 6.62 1.87
CA PRO A 45 -4.56 6.09 0.59
C PRO A 45 -5.30 7.18 -0.22
N LEU A 46 -4.56 8.13 -0.80
CA LEU A 46 -5.15 9.21 -1.61
C LEU A 46 -5.80 8.72 -2.91
N LEU A 47 -5.24 7.66 -3.51
CA LEU A 47 -5.82 6.86 -4.59
C LEU A 47 -6.41 7.63 -5.78
N VAL A 48 -5.76 8.72 -6.21
CA VAL A 48 -6.26 9.61 -7.26
C VAL A 48 -6.41 8.90 -8.63
N GLY A 49 -7.51 9.20 -9.31
CA GLY A 49 -7.77 8.73 -10.68
C GLY A 49 -8.00 7.22 -10.75
N ASP A 50 -7.31 6.56 -11.68
CA ASP A 50 -7.43 5.11 -11.92
C ASP A 50 -6.37 4.28 -11.16
N SER A 51 -5.83 4.84 -10.07
CA SER A 51 -4.75 4.25 -9.27
C SER A 51 -4.98 2.77 -8.91
N ARG A 52 -6.19 2.41 -8.45
CA ARG A 52 -6.58 1.05 -8.06
C ARG A 52 -6.48 0.07 -9.23
N ARG A 53 -7.05 0.42 -10.38
CA ARG A 53 -6.99 -0.37 -11.61
C ARG A 53 -5.55 -0.54 -12.08
N LYS A 54 -4.79 0.56 -12.12
CA LYS A 54 -3.38 0.58 -12.54
C LYS A 54 -2.49 -0.32 -11.67
N MET A 55 -2.72 -0.34 -10.36
CA MET A 55 -1.99 -1.21 -9.44
C MET A 55 -2.39 -2.68 -9.62
N ALA A 56 -3.68 -2.98 -9.77
CA ALA A 56 -4.16 -4.33 -10.04
C ALA A 56 -3.57 -4.90 -11.35
N GLU A 57 -3.60 -4.13 -12.44
CA GLU A 57 -2.99 -4.49 -13.73
C GLU A 57 -1.46 -4.67 -13.64
N ALA A 58 -0.81 -4.03 -12.68
CA ALA A 58 0.61 -4.18 -12.41
C ALA A 58 0.95 -5.42 -11.56
N GLY A 59 -0.05 -6.15 -11.10
CA GLY A 59 0.10 -7.35 -10.28
C GLY A 59 0.08 -7.11 -8.78
N VAL A 60 -0.52 -6.01 -8.31
CA VAL A 60 -0.83 -5.84 -6.88
C VAL A 60 -2.07 -6.66 -6.55
N ASP A 61 -1.93 -7.61 -5.62
CA ASP A 61 -3.01 -8.49 -5.19
C ASP A 61 -3.90 -7.83 -4.13
N GLN A 62 -3.34 -6.93 -3.30
CA GLN A 62 -4.09 -6.21 -2.28
C GLN A 62 -3.47 -4.84 -2.00
N VAL A 63 -4.30 -3.85 -1.70
CA VAL A 63 -3.88 -2.56 -1.16
C VAL A 63 -4.51 -2.40 0.23
N VAL A 64 -3.69 -1.99 1.19
CA VAL A 64 -4.08 -1.77 2.59
C VAL A 64 -3.68 -0.34 2.95
N GLY A 65 -4.65 0.45 3.37
CA GLY A 65 -4.46 1.82 3.84
C GLY A 65 -4.95 1.97 5.27
N THR A 66 -4.58 3.09 5.88
CA THR A 66 -5.28 3.53 7.09
C THR A 66 -6.53 4.35 6.76
N ASP A 67 -7.29 4.72 7.78
CA ASP A 67 -8.42 5.66 7.68
C ASP A 67 -8.01 7.15 7.78
N THR A 68 -6.72 7.49 7.69
CA THR A 68 -6.28 8.91 7.61
C THR A 68 -6.85 9.65 6.40
N VAL A 69 -7.16 8.93 5.32
CA VAL A 69 -7.98 9.37 4.20
C VAL A 69 -8.97 8.24 3.93
N GLU A 70 -10.26 8.52 4.00
CA GLU A 70 -11.30 7.50 3.86
C GLU A 70 -11.33 6.94 2.42
N SER A 71 -11.32 5.61 2.30
CA SER A 71 -11.31 4.89 1.02
C SER A 71 -11.79 3.44 1.17
N ASP A 72 -11.95 2.72 0.05
CA ASP A 72 -12.27 1.29 0.03
C ASP A 72 -11.15 0.40 0.61
N VAL A 73 -9.96 0.95 0.84
CA VAL A 73 -8.79 0.24 1.36
C VAL A 73 -8.42 0.65 2.79
N SER A 74 -9.23 1.50 3.44
CA SER A 74 -9.02 1.95 4.82
C SER A 74 -9.36 0.83 5.80
N LEU A 75 -8.49 -0.18 5.88
CA LEU A 75 -8.70 -1.39 6.67
C LEU A 75 -8.16 -1.27 8.10
N ILE A 76 -7.30 -0.28 8.35
CA ILE A 76 -6.62 -0.09 9.63
C ILE A 76 -6.98 1.30 10.16
N SER A 77 -7.57 1.37 11.36
CA SER A 77 -7.85 2.68 11.97
C SER A 77 -6.61 3.26 12.65
N VAL A 78 -6.38 4.56 12.50
CA VAL A 78 -5.40 5.33 13.30
C VAL A 78 -6.06 6.11 14.43
N ALA A 79 -7.39 5.98 14.63
CA ALA A 79 -8.11 6.73 15.64
C ALA A 79 -7.57 6.49 17.05
N GLU A 80 -7.28 5.23 17.42
CA GLU A 80 -6.74 4.87 18.72
C GLU A 80 -5.37 5.49 19.02
N PRO A 81 -4.32 5.30 18.19
CA PRO A 81 -3.01 5.90 18.46
C PRO A 81 -3.05 7.44 18.43
N ILE A 82 -3.89 8.05 17.58
CA ILE A 82 -4.07 9.51 17.59
C ILE A 82 -4.74 9.97 18.89
N ALA A 83 -5.81 9.28 19.33
CA ALA A 83 -6.53 9.62 20.55
C ALA A 83 -5.64 9.48 21.79
N GLU A 84 -4.77 8.48 21.85
CA GLU A 84 -3.79 8.32 22.93
C GLU A 84 -2.86 9.53 23.05
N VAL A 85 -2.29 9.97 21.93
CA VAL A 85 -1.42 11.16 21.92
C VAL A 85 -2.20 12.41 22.31
N LEU A 86 -3.42 12.60 21.79
CA LEU A 86 -4.23 13.76 22.15
C LEU A 86 -4.63 13.81 23.63
N ARG A 87 -4.90 12.66 24.27
CA ARG A 87 -5.22 12.60 25.71
C ARG A 87 -4.07 12.98 26.63
N THR A 88 -2.83 12.87 26.14
CA THR A 88 -1.63 13.21 26.92
C THR A 88 -1.11 14.60 26.60
N ALA A 89 -1.38 15.09 25.38
CA ALA A 89 -0.95 16.40 24.90
C ALA A 89 -1.93 17.55 25.23
N LEU A 90 -3.21 17.24 25.46
CA LEU A 90 -4.28 18.17 25.85
C LEU A 90 -4.71 17.93 27.29
#